data_AF-A0A3E0PPZ1-F1
#
_entry.id   AF-A0A3E0PPZ1-F1
#
_cell.length_a   1.000
_cell.length_b   1.000
_cell.length_c   1.000
_cell.angle_alpha   90.00
_cell.angle_beta   90.00
_cell.angle_gamma   90.00
#
_symmetry.space_group_name_H-M   'P 1'
#
loop_
_entity.id
_entity.type
_entity.pdbx_description
1 polymer ?
#
loop_
_entity_poly.entity_id
_entity_poly.type
_entity_poly.pdbx_seq_one_letter_code
_entity_poly.pdbx_strand_id
1 'polypeptide(L)'
;MHLSAQLACPSCDWQCYCGASDMLRWLKRAGMVRRDTAPEPELLPELFRAAAGKFACPECRREGLNVGEAEENDDEAWGMARKCSECGQPIARERLEVFPDTTVCVACQGKLDRGESTDAPEYCSRCGNVMTLKQSGRGVTRYAMVCPSCRR
;
A
#
# COMPACT_ATOMS: atom_id res chain seq x y z
N MET A 1 -16.03 15.91 -0.91
CA MET A 1 -15.20 15.70 0.30
C MET A 1 -15.16 14.22 0.59
N HIS A 2 -14.15 13.54 0.05
CA HIS A 2 -13.81 12.17 0.36
C HIS A 2 -12.89 12.15 1.59
N LEU A 3 -13.50 12.12 2.79
CA LEU A 3 -12.78 11.97 4.06
C LEU A 3 -11.86 10.74 4.02
N SER A 4 -10.56 11.00 3.86
CA SER A 4 -9.52 10.00 3.80
C SER A 4 -8.39 10.37 4.75
N ALA A 5 -7.79 9.37 5.39
CA ALA A 5 -6.64 9.55 6.27
C ALA A 5 -5.63 8.46 6.00
N GLN A 6 -4.36 8.77 6.18
CA GLN A 6 -3.28 7.81 6.04
C GLN A 6 -2.79 7.40 7.43
N LEU A 7 -2.76 6.10 7.71
CA LEU A 7 -2.07 5.54 8.86
C LEU A 7 -0.66 5.13 8.47
N ALA A 8 0.31 5.42 9.33
CA ALA A 8 1.69 4.98 9.19
C ALA A 8 2.23 4.43 10.51
N CYS A 9 2.92 3.28 10.45
CA CYS A 9 3.62 2.72 11.60
C CYS A 9 5.06 3.21 11.63
N PRO A 10 5.52 3.86 12.71
CA PRO A 10 6.90 4.36 12.81
C PRO A 10 7.95 3.26 13.03
N SER A 11 7.56 1.99 13.11
CA SER A 11 8.48 0.88 13.46
C SER A 11 8.73 -0.12 12.34
N CYS A 12 7.80 -0.27 11.39
CA CYS A 12 7.92 -1.24 10.30
C CYS A 12 7.53 -0.66 8.94
N ASP A 13 7.43 0.67 8.85
CA ASP A 13 7.06 1.43 7.65
C ASP A 13 5.73 1.03 7.00
N TRP A 14 4.88 0.30 7.72
CA TRP A 14 3.55 -0.06 7.25
C TRP A 14 2.70 1.19 7.06
N GLN A 15 2.04 1.31 5.92
CA GLN A 15 1.17 2.43 5.58
C GLN A 15 -0.16 1.93 5.01
N CYS A 16 -1.25 2.63 5.31
CA CYS A 16 -2.57 2.30 4.79
C CYS A 16 -3.44 3.55 4.65
N TYR A 17 -4.21 3.62 3.56
CA TYR A 17 -5.23 4.64 3.35
C TYR A 17 -6.56 4.13 3.90
N CYS A 18 -7.18 4.93 4.77
CA CYS A 18 -8.44 4.63 5.41
C CYS A 18 -9.50 5.64 4.94
N GLY A 19 -10.57 5.16 4.33
CA GLY A 19 -11.78 5.97 4.12
C GLY A 19 -12.61 6.07 5.40
N ALA A 20 -13.68 6.86 5.39
CA ALA A 20 -14.59 7.02 6.54
C ALA A 20 -15.07 5.69 7.18
N SER A 21 -15.39 4.69 6.34
CA SER A 21 -15.80 3.35 6.81
C SER A 21 -14.68 2.60 7.52
N ASP A 22 -13.43 2.75 7.07
CA ASP A 22 -12.27 2.12 7.69
C ASP A 22 -11.92 2.83 9.00
N MET A 23 -11.98 4.17 9.04
CA MET A 23 -11.81 4.95 10.27
C MET A 23 -12.78 4.50 11.36
N LEU A 24 -14.06 4.32 11.01
CA LEU A 24 -15.07 3.77 11.93
C LEU A 24 -14.71 2.37 12.43
N ARG A 25 -14.21 1.49 11.55
CA ARG A 25 -13.80 0.13 11.91
C ARG A 25 -12.64 0.16 12.92
N TRP A 26 -11.65 1.01 12.69
CA TRP A 26 -10.52 1.23 13.61
C TRP A 26 -10.96 1.79 14.95
N LEU A 27 -11.82 2.81 14.96
CA LEU A 27 -12.38 3.40 16.19
C LEU A 27 -13.20 2.38 17.00
N LYS A 28 -14.01 1.56 16.33
CA LYS A 28 -14.76 0.46 16.98
C LYS A 28 -13.82 -0.61 17.54
N ARG A 29 -12.78 -0.98 16.80
CA ARG A 29 -11.77 -1.96 17.25
C ARG A 29 -10.98 -1.46 18.47
N ALA A 30 -10.71 -0.16 18.53
CA ALA A 30 -10.08 0.49 19.67
C ALA A 30 -11.04 0.75 20.85
N GLY A 31 -12.32 0.38 20.73
CA GLY A 31 -13.32 0.57 21.77
C GLY A 31 -13.74 2.03 22.01
N MET A 32 -13.40 2.95 21.10
CA MET A 32 -13.66 4.39 21.25
C MET A 32 -15.10 4.78 20.88
N VAL A 33 -15.83 3.90 20.20
CA VAL A 33 -17.19 4.16 19.70
C VAL A 33 -18.09 2.97 20.03
N ARG A 34 -19.30 3.25 20.54
CA ARG A 34 -20.32 2.22 20.82
C ARG A 34 -20.85 1.61 19.51
N ARG A 35 -21.24 0.34 19.54
CA ARG A 35 -21.69 -0.38 18.32
C ARG A 35 -22.90 0.28 17.64
N ASP A 36 -23.78 0.91 18.43
CA ASP A 36 -25.05 1.52 17.99
C ASP A 36 -24.99 3.03 17.74
N THR A 37 -23.82 3.67 17.87
CA THR A 37 -23.70 5.13 17.68
C THR A 37 -22.62 5.43 16.67
N ALA A 38 -23.01 5.90 15.48
CA ALA A 38 -22.07 6.49 14.53
C ALA A 38 -21.89 7.97 14.90
N PRO A 39 -20.66 8.44 15.19
CA PRO A 39 -20.38 9.87 15.33
C PRO A 39 -20.69 10.59 14.01
N GLU A 40 -20.93 11.90 14.10
CA GLU A 40 -21.12 12.73 12.91
C GLU A 40 -19.92 12.60 11.97
N PRO A 41 -20.14 12.55 10.64
CA PRO A 41 -19.08 12.31 9.66
C PRO A 41 -17.92 13.31 9.78
N GLU A 42 -18.22 14.55 10.15
CA GLU A 42 -17.24 15.64 10.31
C GLU A 42 -16.32 15.45 11.53
N LEU A 43 -16.78 14.73 12.56
CA LEU A 43 -16.00 14.46 13.79
C LEU A 43 -15.13 13.20 13.68
N LEU A 44 -15.37 12.36 12.67
CA LEU A 44 -14.59 11.15 12.44
C LEU A 44 -13.08 11.38 12.30
N PRO A 45 -12.58 12.31 11.46
CA PRO A 45 -11.15 12.52 11.30
C PRO A 45 -10.49 12.98 12.60
N GLU A 46 -11.13 13.88 13.35
CA GLU A 46 -10.64 14.38 14.64
C GLU A 46 -10.55 13.26 15.69
N LEU A 47 -11.62 12.47 15.83
CA LEU A 47 -11.64 11.32 16.73
C LEU A 47 -10.60 10.27 16.34
N PHE A 48 -10.44 10.03 15.04
CA PHE A 48 -9.48 9.08 14.49
C PHE A 48 -8.04 9.50 14.77
N ARG A 49 -7.69 10.78 14.59
CA ARG A 49 -6.38 11.35 14.97
C ARG A 49 -6.13 11.24 16.47
N ALA A 50 -7.10 11.61 17.30
CA ALA A 50 -6.98 11.52 18.75
C ALA A 50 -6.79 10.07 19.24
N ALA A 51 -7.36 9.10 18.52
CA ALA A 51 -7.25 7.68 18.84
C ALA A 51 -6.03 6.98 18.22
N ALA A 52 -5.28 7.64 17.33
CA ALA A 52 -4.15 7.09 16.58
C ALA A 52 -3.12 6.37 17.46
N GLY A 53 -2.81 6.98 18.61
CA GLY A 53 -1.89 6.44 19.60
C GLY A 53 -2.27 5.06 20.15
N LYS A 54 -3.55 4.69 20.09
CA LYS A 54 -4.09 3.41 20.60
C LYS A 54 -4.23 2.35 19.52
N PHE A 55 -3.99 2.69 18.25
CA PHE A 55 -4.09 1.71 17.18
C PHE A 55 -2.83 0.85 17.15
N ALA A 56 -3.04 -0.46 17.08
CA ALA A 56 -1.96 -1.42 16.89
C ALA A 56 -1.72 -1.66 15.40
N CYS A 57 -0.45 -1.61 15.00
CA CYS A 57 -0.03 -1.98 13.66
C CYS A 57 -0.40 -3.45 13.35
N PRO A 58 -1.00 -3.76 12.19
CA PRO A 58 -1.34 -5.14 11.84
C PRO A 58 -0.11 -6.02 11.59
N GLU A 59 1.02 -5.43 11.17
CA GLU A 59 2.26 -6.15 10.87
C GLU A 59 3.09 -6.41 12.13
N CYS A 60 3.51 -5.33 12.82
CA CYS A 60 4.44 -5.44 13.95
C CYS A 60 3.74 -5.48 15.33
N ARG A 61 2.41 -5.31 15.38
CA ARG A 61 1.61 -5.23 16.62
C ARG A 61 1.99 -4.12 17.60
N ARG A 62 2.86 -3.19 17.21
CA ARG A 62 3.19 -2.02 18.03
C ARG A 62 2.03 -1.02 18.01
N GLU A 63 1.70 -0.50 19.18
CA GLU A 63 0.76 0.60 19.35
C GLU A 63 1.42 1.95 19.04
N GLY A 64 0.64 2.94 18.64
CA GLY A 64 1.14 4.25 18.28
C GLY A 64 1.30 4.44 16.77
N LEU A 65 0.21 4.27 16.02
CA LEU A 65 0.19 4.64 14.62
C LEU A 65 0.11 6.16 14.49
N ASN A 66 0.79 6.70 13.48
CA ASN A 66 0.67 8.10 13.09
C ASN A 66 -0.48 8.23 12.09
N VAL A 67 -1.33 9.23 12.31
CA VAL A 67 -2.36 9.62 11.34
C VAL A 67 -1.86 10.86 10.61
N GLY A 68 -1.63 10.74 9.32
CA GLY A 68 -1.52 11.88 8.40
C GLY A 68 -2.88 12.20 7.82
N GLU A 69 -3.14 13.47 7.54
CA GLU A 69 -4.17 13.81 6.56
C GLU A 69 -3.76 13.14 5.26
N ALA A 70 -4.64 12.31 4.70
CA ALA A 70 -4.51 12.06 3.28
C ALA A 70 -4.82 13.42 2.69
N GLU A 71 -3.81 14.11 2.17
CA GLU A 71 -4.04 15.33 1.41
C GLU A 71 -5.13 14.96 0.39
N GLU A 72 -6.36 15.43 0.65
CA GLU A 72 -7.23 15.87 -0.42
C GLU A 72 -6.39 16.95 -1.06
N ASN A 73 -5.55 16.51 -1.99
CA ASN A 73 -4.85 17.38 -2.89
C ASN A 73 -5.99 18.18 -3.50
N ASP A 74 -6.07 19.45 -3.13
CA ASP A 74 -6.95 20.43 -3.73
C ASP A 74 -6.44 20.57 -5.18
N ASP A 75 -6.73 19.54 -5.96
CA ASP A 75 -6.22 19.26 -7.31
C ASP A 75 -6.75 20.30 -8.32
N GLU A 76 -7.51 21.29 -7.85
CA GLU A 76 -8.09 22.36 -8.64
C GLU A 76 -7.37 23.71 -8.55
N ALA A 77 -6.27 23.81 -7.79
CA ALA A 77 -5.48 25.04 -7.80
C ALA A 77 -4.42 25.08 -8.92
N TRP A 78 -3.28 24.38 -8.83
CA TRP A 78 -2.17 24.60 -9.78
C TRP A 78 -1.17 23.43 -9.89
N GLY A 79 -1.47 22.42 -10.72
CA GLY A 79 -0.49 21.45 -11.22
C GLY A 79 -0.51 20.09 -10.52
N MET A 80 -1.39 19.21 -10.98
CA MET A 80 -1.64 17.87 -10.45
C MET A 80 -0.36 17.03 -10.32
N ALA A 81 0.00 16.68 -9.07
CA ALA A 81 0.96 15.64 -8.78
C ALA A 81 0.35 14.28 -9.14
N ARG A 82 0.65 13.75 -10.33
CA ARG A 82 0.19 12.41 -10.73
C ARG A 82 0.71 11.36 -9.74
N LYS A 83 -0.17 10.48 -9.29
CA LYS A 83 0.18 9.38 -8.36
C LYS A 83 0.72 8.17 -9.11
N CYS A 84 1.69 7.50 -8.51
CA CYS A 84 2.25 6.25 -9.00
C CYS A 84 1.19 5.14 -8.98
N SER A 85 1.02 4.42 -10.10
CA SER A 85 0.08 3.31 -10.20
C SER A 85 0.44 2.12 -9.30
N GLU A 86 1.72 1.94 -8.97
CA GLU A 86 2.20 0.81 -8.16
C GLU A 86 2.12 1.06 -6.64
N CYS A 87 2.50 2.26 -6.18
CA CYS A 87 2.64 2.54 -4.75
C CYS A 87 1.76 3.69 -4.23
N GLY A 88 1.02 4.37 -5.10
CA GLY A 88 0.15 5.50 -4.74
C GLY A 88 0.87 6.79 -4.35
N GLN A 89 2.20 6.78 -4.23
CA GLN A 89 3.01 7.96 -3.92
C GLN A 89 2.98 8.98 -5.07
N PRO A 90 3.05 10.29 -4.79
CA PRO A 90 3.12 11.32 -5.83
C PRO A 90 4.40 11.15 -6.67
N ILE A 91 4.27 11.32 -7.98
CA ILE A 91 5.39 11.35 -8.93
C ILE A 91 5.96 12.77 -8.89
N ALA A 92 7.28 12.86 -8.66
CA ALA A 92 8.01 14.13 -8.63
C ALA A 92 7.72 14.99 -9.87
N ARG A 93 7.51 16.30 -9.68
CA ARG A 93 7.12 17.21 -10.77
C ARG A 93 8.19 17.28 -11.85
N GLU A 94 9.46 17.33 -11.46
CA GLU A 94 10.61 17.33 -12.38
C GLU A 94 10.59 16.11 -13.30
N ARG A 95 10.10 14.96 -12.80
CA ARG A 95 9.95 13.76 -13.62
C ARG A 95 8.78 13.85 -14.59
N LEU A 96 7.66 14.46 -14.18
CA LEU A 96 6.51 14.67 -15.07
C LEU A 96 6.79 15.74 -16.14
N GLU A 97 7.64 16.71 -15.86
CA GLU A 97 8.13 17.71 -16.82
C GLU A 97 8.98 17.06 -17.91
N VAL A 98 9.83 16.09 -17.56
CA VAL A 98 10.68 15.35 -18.51
C VAL A 98 9.93 14.20 -19.20
N PHE A 99 9.09 13.49 -18.45
CA PHE A 99 8.33 12.31 -18.91
C PHE A 99 6.84 12.48 -18.58
N PRO A 100 6.11 13.24 -19.41
CA PRO A 100 4.71 13.56 -19.17
C PRO A 100 3.76 12.38 -19.39
N ASP A 101 4.22 11.19 -19.75
CA ASP A 101 3.37 9.99 -19.86
C ASP A 101 3.67 8.94 -18.79
N THR A 102 4.59 9.25 -17.85
CA THR A 102 4.97 8.27 -16.83
C THR A 102 3.83 8.04 -15.84
N THR A 103 3.55 6.76 -15.55
CA THR A 103 2.52 6.32 -14.60
C THR A 103 3.13 5.81 -13.29
N VAL A 104 4.45 5.65 -13.22
CA VAL A 104 5.17 5.10 -12.07
C VAL A 104 6.27 6.02 -11.57
N CYS A 105 6.51 6.00 -10.25
CA CYS A 105 7.61 6.74 -9.63
C CYS A 105 8.98 6.09 -9.91
N VAL A 106 10.07 6.83 -9.69
CA VAL A 106 11.45 6.35 -9.93
C VAL A 106 11.75 5.07 -9.15
N ALA A 107 11.28 4.98 -7.90
CA ALA A 107 11.51 3.81 -7.07
C ALA A 107 10.83 2.55 -7.64
N CYS A 108 9.57 2.67 -8.08
CA CYS A 108 8.85 1.56 -8.70
C CYS A 108 9.39 1.22 -10.09
N GLN A 109 9.72 2.23 -10.91
CA GLN A 109 10.41 2.01 -12.18
C GLN A 109 11.70 1.21 -11.98
N GLY A 110 12.52 1.58 -10.99
CA GLY A 110 13.76 0.87 -10.70
C GLY A 110 13.57 -0.59 -10.25
N LYS A 111 12.42 -0.92 -9.62
CA LYS A 111 12.08 -2.32 -9.31
C LYS A 111 11.72 -3.10 -10.58
N LEU A 112 10.89 -2.50 -11.45
CA LEU A 112 10.52 -3.08 -12.74
C LEU A 112 11.76 -3.32 -13.62
N ASP A 113 12.66 -2.33 -13.70
CA ASP A 113 13.89 -2.43 -14.49
C ASP A 113 14.85 -3.52 -13.98
N ARG A 114 14.84 -3.80 -12.66
CA ARG A 114 15.58 -4.91 -12.05
C ARG A 114 14.91 -6.27 -12.23
N GLY A 115 13.71 -6.32 -12.80
CA GLY A 115 12.93 -7.55 -12.91
C GLY A 115 12.37 -8.05 -11.57
N GLU A 116 12.25 -7.19 -10.56
CA GLU A 116 11.44 -7.47 -9.38
C GLU A 116 9.96 -7.41 -9.81
N SER A 117 9.43 -8.56 -10.23
CA SER A 117 8.01 -8.68 -10.59
C SER A 117 7.15 -8.29 -9.39
N THR A 118 6.28 -7.30 -9.56
CA THR A 118 5.21 -6.98 -8.60
C THR A 118 4.07 -7.99 -8.62
N ASP A 119 4.14 -8.97 -9.53
CA ASP A 119 3.26 -10.13 -9.52
C ASP A 119 3.34 -10.89 -8.20
N ALA A 120 2.17 -11.32 -7.71
CA ALA A 120 2.10 -12.13 -6.51
C ALA A 120 2.97 -13.39 -6.70
N PRO A 121 3.83 -13.74 -5.72
CA PRO A 121 4.66 -14.93 -5.83
C PRO A 121 3.79 -16.17 -6.07
N GLU A 122 4.10 -16.92 -7.12
CA GLU A 122 3.43 -18.20 -7.38
C GLU A 122 3.87 -19.22 -6.32
N TYR A 123 2.92 -19.71 -5.53
CA TYR A 123 3.17 -20.73 -4.53
C TYR A 123 2.87 -22.13 -5.08
N CYS A 124 3.72 -23.09 -4.74
CA CYS A 124 3.48 -24.48 -5.10
C CYS A 124 2.23 -25.00 -4.37
N SER A 125 1.23 -25.44 -5.12
CA SER A 125 -0.02 -26.02 -4.58
C SER A 125 0.16 -27.26 -3.71
N ARG A 126 1.35 -27.88 -3.74
CA ARG A 126 1.66 -29.11 -2.99
C ARG A 126 2.35 -28.87 -1.66
N CYS A 127 3.27 -27.89 -1.58
CA CYS A 127 4.10 -27.67 -0.39
C CYS A 127 4.10 -26.22 0.12
N GLY A 128 3.48 -25.29 -0.61
CA GLY A 128 3.42 -23.88 -0.23
C GLY A 128 4.71 -23.08 -0.43
N ASN A 129 5.78 -23.67 -0.96
CA ASN A 129 7.01 -22.92 -1.26
C ASN A 129 6.86 -22.06 -2.52
N VAL A 130 7.54 -20.91 -2.51
CA VAL A 130 7.61 -19.99 -3.66
C VAL A 130 8.28 -20.70 -4.83
N MET A 131 7.63 -20.65 -5.99
CA MET A 131 8.15 -21.21 -7.24
C MET A 131 9.22 -20.29 -7.82
N THR A 132 10.21 -20.90 -8.48
CA THR A 132 11.35 -20.19 -9.07
C THR A 132 11.42 -20.46 -10.56
N LEU A 133 11.71 -19.42 -11.36
CA LEU A 133 11.90 -19.58 -12.80
C LEU A 133 13.20 -20.35 -13.08
N LYS A 134 13.12 -21.46 -13.82
CA LYS A 134 14.28 -22.24 -14.25
C LYS A 134 14.35 -22.31 -15.76
N GLN A 135 15.53 -21.99 -16.28
CA GLN A 135 15.88 -22.20 -17.68
C GLN A 135 16.21 -23.66 -17.94
N SER A 136 15.66 -24.23 -19.01
CA SER A 136 15.95 -25.59 -19.47
C SER A 136 16.17 -25.61 -20.99
N GLY A 137 17.20 -26.33 -21.45
CA GLY A 137 17.42 -26.54 -22.88
C GLY A 137 18.73 -27.26 -23.24
N ARG A 138 18.64 -28.21 -24.18
CA ARG A 138 19.76 -28.69 -25.04
C ARG A 138 19.48 -28.34 -26.52
N GLY A 139 19.00 -27.11 -26.76
CA GLY A 139 18.57 -26.65 -28.08
C GLY A 139 17.84 -25.31 -28.01
N VAL A 140 16.52 -25.31 -27.79
CA VAL A 140 15.72 -24.10 -27.57
C VAL A 140 15.56 -23.83 -26.07
N THR A 141 15.90 -22.63 -25.62
CA THR A 141 15.73 -22.21 -24.22
C THR A 141 14.25 -22.12 -23.88
N ARG A 142 13.82 -22.88 -22.85
CA ARG A 142 12.48 -22.81 -22.27
C ARG A 142 12.58 -22.37 -20.81
N TYR A 143 11.77 -21.40 -20.44
CA TYR A 143 11.57 -20.98 -19.06
C TYR A 143 10.35 -21.68 -18.49
N ALA A 144 10.49 -22.29 -17.32
CA ALA A 144 9.39 -22.91 -16.59
C ALA A 144 9.49 -22.57 -15.10
N MET A 145 8.36 -22.26 -14.47
CA MET A 145 8.26 -22.13 -13.02
C MET A 145 8.36 -23.52 -12.39
N VAL A 146 9.34 -23.72 -11.52
CA VAL A 146 9.56 -25.00 -10.82
C VAL A 146 9.64 -24.79 -9.32
N CYS A 147 9.08 -25.73 -8.57
CA CYS A 147 9.21 -25.72 -7.12
C CYS A 147 10.59 -26.27 -6.69
N PRO A 148 11.39 -25.51 -5.93
CA PRO A 148 12.72 -25.98 -5.49
C PRO A 148 12.65 -27.19 -4.56
N SER A 149 11.56 -27.33 -3.79
CA SER A 149 11.38 -28.45 -2.85
C SER A 149 10.74 -29.68 -3.48
N CYS A 150 9.80 -29.52 -4.41
CA CYS A 150 9.14 -30.64 -5.06
C CYS A 150 9.83 -31.10 -6.37
N ARG A 151 10.78 -30.32 -6.90
CA ARG A 151 11.50 -30.56 -8.17
C ARG A 151 10.58 -30.91 -9.34
N ARG A 152 9.40 -30.29 -9.37
CA ARG A 152 8.46 -30.30 -10.50
C ARG A 152 8.13 -28.86 -10.86
#